data_AF-A0A421FKW5-F1
#
_entry.id   AF-A0A421FKW5-F1
#
_cell.length_a   1.000
_cell.length_b   1.000
_cell.length_c   1.000
_cell.angle_alpha   90.00
_cell.angle_beta   90.00
_cell.angle_gamma   90.00
#
_symmetry.space_group_name_H-M   'P 1'
#
loop_
_entity.id
_entity.type
_entity.pdbx_description
1 polymer ?
#
loop_
_entity_poly.entity_id
_entity_poly.type
_entity_poly.pdbx_seq_one_letter_code
_entity_poly.pdbx_strand_id
1 'polypeptide(L)'
;MAEADAFIFAALQQSGMLEASSQGSSWSVSALTSDAFIAIVFQFLTQLQTSDDNVTFTLPSTLTNTPVGVAARHRVGSKLANILKELGYAGDCGYNHFLYPKEAEEQALEQVQKQVDDTEHRIAAMRKVLDRERGELQQVEQHVLETQTTGQEMQKQLARQKQLITMLPQAQANIAKLESIFQKNAEKKAEIAQQMESARDPLLKEYAQLESQKSNRKARCRQLIREMKTFRSDMLELTGVIHSKMEGVRVLERIHERQLAKLDKKKDCQDEGPMTRNMYTARIMDIIKQVHKQKQDITKILDDIKGLQKQMNVASEKLKRTEAVAEDKLYTAASKSKTSNSGKSEAYVECYRKFAQVRELFEELIVLVGDVGKKENIARDLQNWISQLEARDSSSHLDKVLADLESVRHENGTLQNELRACSA
;
A
#
# COMPACT_ATOMS: atom_id res chain seq x y z
N MET A 1 46.56 -42.56 -31.73
CA MET A 1 47.75 -42.93 -32.55
C MET A 1 48.45 -41.72 -33.15
N ALA A 2 47.76 -40.79 -33.81
CA ALA A 2 48.40 -39.62 -34.45
C ALA A 2 49.23 -38.71 -33.51
N GLU A 3 48.84 -38.57 -32.24
CA GLU A 3 49.52 -37.68 -31.27
C GLU A 3 50.81 -38.28 -30.68
N ALA A 4 50.82 -39.60 -30.45
CA ALA A 4 52.00 -40.33 -30.00
C ALA A 4 53.06 -40.40 -31.11
N ASP A 5 52.64 -40.64 -32.36
CA ASP A 5 53.52 -40.63 -33.53
C ASP A 5 54.17 -39.25 -33.73
N ALA A 6 53.41 -38.17 -33.54
CA ALA A 6 53.93 -36.80 -33.63
C ALA A 6 54.98 -36.50 -32.54
N PHE A 7 54.77 -36.98 -31.32
CA PHE A 7 55.74 -36.82 -30.22
C PHE A 7 57.04 -37.59 -30.49
N ILE A 8 56.92 -38.85 -30.94
CA ILE A 8 58.08 -39.69 -31.28
C ILE A 8 58.87 -39.04 -32.43
N PHE A 9 58.18 -38.52 -33.46
CA PHE A 9 58.83 -37.83 -34.57
C PHE A 9 59.62 -36.60 -34.10
N ALA A 10 59.02 -35.76 -33.26
CA ALA A 10 59.66 -34.57 -32.72
C ALA A 10 60.89 -34.90 -31.87
N ALA A 11 60.83 -35.96 -31.05
CA ALA A 11 61.94 -36.42 -30.24
C ALA A 11 63.12 -36.91 -31.11
N LEU A 12 62.84 -37.71 -32.14
CA LEU A 12 63.87 -38.20 -33.07
C LEU A 12 64.53 -37.06 -33.85
N GLN A 13 63.77 -36.03 -34.22
CA GLN A 13 64.29 -34.83 -34.88
C GLN A 13 65.20 -34.01 -33.94
N GLN A 14 64.80 -33.81 -32.68
CA GLN A 14 65.61 -33.07 -31.70
C GLN A 14 66.96 -33.75 -31.43
N SER A 15 67.01 -35.09 -31.44
CA SER A 15 68.26 -35.85 -31.32
C SER A 15 69.13 -35.87 -32.59
N GLY A 16 68.70 -35.19 -33.66
CA GLY A 16 69.42 -35.14 -34.94
C GLY A 16 69.47 -36.50 -35.67
N MET A 17 68.57 -37.43 -35.33
CA MET A 17 68.52 -38.78 -35.91
C MET A 17 67.65 -38.86 -37.19
N LEU A 18 66.99 -37.76 -37.56
CA LEU A 18 66.33 -37.57 -38.86
C LEU A 18 66.66 -36.16 -39.40
N GLU A 19 67.04 -36.04 -40.67
CA GLU A 19 67.36 -34.75 -41.28
C GLU A 19 66.11 -33.87 -41.54
N ALA A 20 66.23 -32.57 -41.23
CA ALA A 20 65.16 -31.57 -41.26
C ALA A 20 64.61 -31.25 -42.67
N SER A 21 65.23 -31.76 -43.74
CA SER A 21 64.78 -31.63 -45.13
C SER A 21 63.54 -32.48 -45.48
N SER A 22 63.01 -33.24 -44.51
CA SER A 22 61.73 -33.96 -44.59
C SER A 22 60.55 -33.20 -43.95
N GLN A 23 60.68 -31.89 -43.71
CA GLN A 23 59.56 -31.02 -43.33
C GLN A 23 58.63 -30.81 -44.53
N GLY A 24 57.76 -31.81 -44.78
CA GLY A 24 56.76 -31.72 -45.85
C GLY A 24 55.89 -32.95 -46.12
N SER A 25 55.98 -34.08 -45.41
CA SER A 25 55.04 -35.21 -45.59
C SER A 25 54.91 -36.11 -44.35
N SER A 26 53.67 -36.50 -44.04
CA SER A 26 53.18 -37.32 -42.91
C SER A 26 54.09 -38.50 -42.51
N TRP A 27 54.81 -38.37 -41.39
CA TRP A 27 55.54 -39.47 -40.77
C TRP A 27 54.66 -40.18 -39.72
N SER A 28 54.58 -41.52 -39.76
CA SER A 28 53.87 -42.35 -38.76
C SER A 28 54.70 -43.58 -38.42
N VAL A 29 54.65 -44.02 -37.16
CA VAL A 29 55.35 -45.21 -36.67
C VAL A 29 54.88 -46.46 -37.43
N SER A 30 53.59 -46.51 -37.80
CA SER A 30 53.00 -47.63 -38.54
C SER A 30 53.47 -47.73 -40.01
N ALA A 31 54.04 -46.65 -40.57
CA ALA A 31 54.55 -46.59 -41.94
C ALA A 31 56.07 -46.82 -42.02
N LEU A 32 56.74 -46.98 -40.88
CA LEU A 32 58.19 -47.17 -40.81
C LEU A 32 58.56 -48.57 -41.32
N THR A 33 59.42 -48.63 -42.34
CA THR A 33 59.91 -49.92 -42.84
C THR A 33 60.90 -50.53 -41.84
N SER A 34 60.98 -51.87 -41.81
CA SER A 34 61.93 -52.60 -40.96
C SER A 34 63.36 -52.07 -41.12
N ASP A 35 63.78 -51.73 -42.34
CA ASP A 35 65.11 -51.18 -42.62
C ASP A 35 65.32 -49.78 -42.02
N ALA A 36 64.32 -48.90 -42.14
CA ALA A 36 64.38 -47.56 -41.56
C ALA A 36 64.38 -47.62 -40.03
N PHE A 37 63.62 -48.54 -39.44
CA PHE A 37 63.62 -48.74 -37.99
C PHE A 37 64.97 -49.25 -37.48
N ILE A 38 65.56 -50.24 -38.16
CA ILE A 38 66.90 -50.75 -37.82
C ILE A 38 67.95 -49.64 -37.91
N ALA A 39 67.87 -48.78 -38.94
CA ALA A 39 68.79 -47.66 -39.10
C ALA A 39 68.68 -46.64 -37.95
N ILE A 40 67.47 -46.26 -37.56
CA ILE A 40 67.24 -45.32 -36.45
C ILE A 40 67.79 -45.88 -35.14
N VAL A 41 67.51 -47.16 -34.83
CA VAL A 41 68.00 -47.81 -33.61
C VAL A 41 69.53 -47.91 -33.62
N PHE A 42 70.14 -48.17 -34.77
CA PHE A 42 71.59 -48.19 -34.89
C PHE A 42 72.21 -46.81 -34.66
N GLN A 43 71.62 -45.76 -35.24
CA GLN A 43 72.10 -44.39 -35.07
C GLN A 43 71.98 -43.93 -33.61
N PHE A 44 70.90 -44.29 -32.94
CA PHE A 44 70.71 -44.04 -31.51
C PHE A 44 71.83 -44.69 -30.67
N LEU A 45 72.11 -45.97 -30.88
CA LEU A 45 73.17 -46.67 -30.15
C LEU A 45 74.55 -46.04 -30.43
N THR A 46 74.80 -45.60 -31.67
CA THR A 46 76.06 -44.92 -32.02
C THR A 46 76.22 -43.61 -31.26
N GLN A 47 75.17 -42.77 -31.22
CA GLN A 47 75.19 -41.50 -30.47
C GLN A 47 75.39 -41.73 -28.97
N LEU A 48 74.74 -42.77 -28.42
CA LEU A 48 74.84 -43.10 -27.00
C LEU A 48 76.28 -43.48 -26.62
N GLN A 49 76.95 -44.29 -27.46
CA GLN A 49 78.35 -44.67 -27.25
C GLN A 49 79.32 -43.48 -27.36
N THR A 50 79.00 -42.45 -28.15
CA THR A 50 79.83 -41.24 -28.24
C THR A 50 79.58 -40.23 -27.10
N SER A 51 78.47 -40.35 -26.38
CA SER A 51 78.05 -39.35 -25.38
C SER A 51 78.38 -39.76 -23.95
N ASP A 52 78.56 -41.05 -23.68
CA ASP A 52 78.83 -41.60 -22.34
C ASP A 52 80.03 -42.55 -22.38
N ASP A 53 81.19 -42.08 -21.90
CA ASP A 53 82.48 -42.80 -21.96
C ASP A 53 82.46 -44.16 -21.21
N ASN A 54 81.45 -44.41 -20.37
CA ASN A 54 81.32 -45.65 -19.60
C ASN A 54 80.52 -46.76 -20.30
N VAL A 55 79.94 -46.51 -21.49
CA VAL A 55 79.13 -47.51 -22.22
C VAL A 55 79.86 -47.95 -23.49
N THR A 56 80.53 -49.12 -23.43
CA THR A 56 81.30 -49.67 -24.57
C THR A 56 80.67 -50.95 -25.09
N PHE A 57 80.04 -50.91 -26.27
CA PHE A 57 79.60 -52.10 -27.02
C PHE A 57 80.16 -52.11 -28.44
N THR A 58 80.21 -53.28 -29.09
CA THR A 58 80.75 -53.43 -30.45
C THR A 58 79.64 -53.28 -31.48
N LEU A 59 79.53 -52.09 -32.07
CA LEU A 59 78.61 -51.84 -33.16
C LEU A 59 79.07 -52.53 -34.46
N PRO A 60 78.16 -53.21 -35.19
CA PRO A 60 78.49 -53.83 -36.49
C PRO A 60 79.06 -52.81 -37.51
N SER A 61 80.33 -52.94 -37.88
CA SER A 61 81.13 -51.96 -38.64
C SER A 61 80.78 -51.80 -40.14
N THR A 62 79.60 -52.25 -40.58
CA THR A 62 79.23 -52.33 -42.02
C THR A 62 77.96 -51.56 -42.36
N LEU A 63 77.71 -50.43 -41.68
CA LEU A 63 76.49 -49.64 -41.86
C LEU A 63 76.75 -48.26 -42.49
N THR A 64 77.70 -48.17 -43.42
CA THR A 64 77.74 -47.07 -44.40
C THR A 64 76.95 -47.39 -45.67
N ASN A 65 76.44 -48.62 -45.83
CA ASN A 65 75.50 -49.02 -46.88
C ASN A 65 74.40 -49.94 -46.28
N THR A 66 73.14 -49.69 -46.62
CA THR A 66 71.95 -50.43 -46.16
C THR A 66 72.08 -51.95 -46.34
N PRO A 67 71.77 -52.79 -45.32
CA PRO A 67 71.97 -54.24 -45.37
C PRO A 67 71.01 -54.94 -46.34
N VAL A 68 71.56 -55.52 -47.42
CA VAL A 68 70.80 -56.20 -48.47
C VAL A 68 70.65 -57.69 -48.13
N GLY A 69 69.43 -58.14 -47.76
CA GLY A 69 69.05 -59.55 -47.61
C GLY A 69 68.48 -59.96 -46.23
N VAL A 70 67.48 -60.86 -46.22
CA VAL A 70 66.71 -61.28 -45.01
C VAL A 70 67.60 -61.89 -43.91
N ALA A 71 68.56 -62.73 -44.28
CA ALA A 71 69.47 -63.33 -43.31
C ALA A 71 70.40 -62.30 -42.64
N ALA A 72 70.83 -61.28 -43.38
CA ALA A 72 71.59 -60.16 -42.82
C ALA A 72 70.73 -59.35 -41.84
N ARG A 73 69.47 -59.07 -42.19
CA ARG A 73 68.51 -58.37 -41.32
C ARG A 73 68.22 -59.15 -40.04
N HIS A 74 68.07 -60.46 -40.10
CA HIS A 74 67.87 -61.29 -38.90
C HIS A 74 69.09 -61.25 -37.97
N ARG A 75 70.32 -61.36 -38.52
CA ARG A 75 71.55 -61.26 -37.73
C ARG A 75 71.70 -59.88 -37.08
N VAL A 76 71.43 -58.82 -37.84
CA VAL A 76 71.51 -57.44 -37.35
C VAL A 76 70.42 -57.19 -36.29
N GLY A 77 69.16 -57.52 -36.57
CA GLY A 77 68.05 -57.34 -35.64
C GLY A 77 68.21 -58.15 -34.34
N SER A 78 68.73 -59.38 -34.41
CA SER A 78 69.03 -60.18 -33.21
C SER A 78 70.17 -59.56 -32.38
N LYS A 79 71.24 -59.08 -33.02
CA LYS A 79 72.34 -58.41 -32.31
C LYS A 79 71.87 -57.11 -31.64
N LEU A 80 71.10 -56.29 -32.36
CA LEU A 80 70.54 -55.05 -31.81
C LEU A 80 69.59 -55.33 -30.64
N ALA A 81 68.73 -56.35 -30.73
CA ALA A 81 67.84 -56.76 -29.64
C ALA A 81 68.63 -57.16 -28.38
N ASN A 82 69.74 -57.89 -28.55
CA ASN A 82 70.60 -58.28 -27.44
C ASN A 82 71.30 -57.07 -26.80
N ILE A 83 71.82 -56.13 -27.60
CA ILE A 83 72.44 -54.90 -27.07
C ILE A 83 71.41 -54.10 -26.27
N LEU A 84 70.18 -53.95 -26.78
CA LEU A 84 69.12 -53.23 -26.06
C LEU A 84 68.74 -53.92 -24.74
N LYS A 85 68.72 -55.26 -24.72
CA LYS A 85 68.52 -56.03 -23.48
C LYS A 85 69.67 -55.82 -22.48
N GLU A 86 70.91 -55.81 -22.94
CA GLU A 86 72.10 -55.53 -22.12
C GLU A 86 72.10 -54.10 -21.55
N LEU A 87 71.59 -53.13 -22.32
CA LEU A 87 71.39 -51.74 -21.87
C LEU A 87 70.22 -51.59 -20.88
N GLY A 88 69.56 -52.69 -20.49
CA GLY A 88 68.54 -52.72 -19.46
C GLY A 88 67.10 -52.60 -19.96
N TYR A 89 66.84 -52.79 -21.25
CA TYR A 89 65.45 -52.86 -21.75
C TYR A 89 64.75 -54.12 -21.22
N ALA A 90 63.80 -53.94 -20.30
CA ALA A 90 63.13 -55.02 -19.57
C ALA A 90 62.03 -55.75 -20.38
N GLY A 91 61.69 -55.26 -21.58
CA GLY A 91 60.68 -55.89 -22.44
C GLY A 91 61.25 -57.05 -23.26
N ASP A 92 60.38 -57.97 -23.72
CA ASP A 92 60.81 -59.11 -24.53
C ASP A 92 61.16 -58.70 -25.97
N CYS A 93 62.34 -58.08 -26.13
CA CYS A 93 62.84 -57.62 -27.42
C CYS A 93 63.51 -58.79 -28.17
N GLY A 94 62.91 -59.20 -29.30
CA GLY A 94 63.43 -60.24 -30.17
C GLY A 94 63.42 -59.80 -31.64
N TYR A 95 64.11 -60.53 -32.52
CA TYR A 95 64.20 -60.16 -33.94
C TYR A 95 62.83 -59.99 -34.61
N ASN A 96 61.81 -60.75 -34.19
CA ASN A 96 60.43 -60.64 -34.70
C ASN A 96 59.82 -59.25 -34.49
N HIS A 97 60.20 -58.52 -33.44
CA HIS A 97 59.72 -57.15 -33.22
C HIS A 97 60.31 -56.16 -34.22
N PHE A 98 61.49 -56.44 -34.78
CA PHE A 98 62.08 -55.65 -35.85
C PHE A 98 61.57 -56.06 -37.24
N LEU A 99 61.09 -57.30 -37.42
CA LEU A 99 60.69 -57.85 -38.73
C LEU A 99 59.16 -57.93 -38.96
N TYR A 100 58.33 -58.25 -37.95
CA TYR A 100 56.89 -58.54 -38.08
C TYR A 100 56.02 -58.08 -36.88
N PRO A 101 55.61 -56.80 -36.79
CA PRO A 101 54.93 -56.27 -35.59
C PRO A 101 53.43 -56.60 -35.38
N LYS A 102 52.68 -57.21 -36.33
CA LYS A 102 51.20 -57.09 -36.38
C LYS A 102 50.33 -58.29 -35.92
N GLU A 103 50.81 -59.54 -35.88
CA GLU A 103 49.91 -60.72 -35.78
C GLU A 103 49.65 -61.26 -34.35
N ALA A 104 50.53 -61.01 -33.37
CA ALA A 104 50.39 -61.56 -32.02
C ALA A 104 49.35 -60.82 -31.15
N GLU A 105 49.04 -59.56 -31.48
CA GLU A 105 48.13 -58.72 -30.69
C GLU A 105 46.64 -59.04 -30.95
N GLU A 106 46.27 -59.48 -32.16
CA GLU A 106 44.87 -59.80 -32.51
C GLU A 106 44.33 -61.03 -31.77
N GLN A 107 45.12 -62.08 -31.61
CA GLN A 107 44.67 -63.32 -30.94
C GLN A 107 44.45 -63.13 -29.43
N ALA A 108 45.28 -62.31 -28.79
CA ALA A 108 45.12 -61.97 -27.37
C ALA A 108 43.81 -61.17 -27.14
N LEU A 109 43.45 -60.29 -28.10
CA LEU A 109 42.25 -59.48 -28.02
C LEU A 109 40.97 -60.34 -28.05
N GLU A 110 40.91 -61.36 -28.92
CA GLU A 110 39.74 -62.25 -29.01
C GLU A 110 39.53 -63.09 -27.74
N GLN A 111 40.61 -63.56 -27.12
CA GLN A 111 40.52 -64.34 -25.89
C GLN A 111 40.03 -63.51 -24.71
N VAL A 112 40.50 -62.26 -24.60
CA VAL A 112 40.01 -61.30 -23.60
C VAL A 112 38.53 -60.99 -23.84
N GLN A 113 38.10 -60.84 -25.09
CA GLN A 113 36.70 -60.58 -25.41
C GLN A 113 35.77 -61.71 -24.93
N LYS A 114 36.13 -62.98 -25.14
CA LYS A 114 35.35 -64.13 -24.64
C LYS A 114 35.26 -64.16 -23.11
N GLN A 115 36.35 -63.82 -22.42
CA GLN A 115 36.33 -63.74 -20.96
C GLN A 115 35.45 -62.60 -20.46
N VAL A 116 35.46 -61.44 -21.14
CA VAL A 116 34.55 -60.33 -20.85
C VAL A 116 33.11 -60.81 -20.98
N ASP A 117 32.75 -61.42 -22.10
CA ASP A 117 31.38 -61.90 -22.35
C ASP A 117 30.92 -62.90 -21.27
N ASP A 118 31.75 -63.88 -20.90
CA ASP A 118 31.42 -64.86 -19.84
C ASP A 118 31.22 -64.20 -18.47
N THR A 119 32.08 -63.22 -18.14
CA THR A 119 31.95 -62.47 -16.89
C THR A 119 30.69 -61.60 -16.89
N GLU A 120 30.32 -61.00 -18.03
CA GLU A 120 29.08 -60.26 -18.19
C GLU A 120 27.85 -61.14 -17.97
N HIS A 121 27.83 -62.35 -18.53
CA HIS A 121 26.74 -63.31 -18.29
C HIS A 121 26.63 -63.72 -16.82
N ARG A 122 27.76 -63.94 -16.15
CA ARG A 122 27.76 -64.29 -14.71
C ARG A 122 27.29 -63.12 -13.85
N ILE A 123 27.70 -61.89 -14.18
CA ILE A 123 27.21 -60.67 -13.54
C ILE A 123 25.69 -60.54 -13.73
N ALA A 124 25.18 -60.81 -14.94
CA ALA A 124 23.74 -60.76 -15.21
C ALA A 124 22.96 -61.81 -14.41
N ALA A 125 23.48 -63.03 -14.26
CA ALA A 125 22.87 -64.07 -13.43
C ALA A 125 22.86 -63.68 -11.95
N MET A 126 23.98 -63.16 -11.43
CA MET A 126 24.06 -62.68 -10.04
C MET A 126 23.10 -61.51 -9.78
N ARG A 127 22.94 -60.58 -10.74
CA ARG A 127 21.96 -59.49 -10.63
C ARG A 127 20.53 -60.02 -10.46
N LYS A 128 20.14 -61.04 -11.24
CA LYS A 128 18.81 -61.66 -11.11
C LYS A 128 18.58 -62.29 -9.73
N VAL A 129 19.61 -62.90 -9.14
CA VAL A 129 19.52 -63.47 -7.77
C VAL A 129 19.41 -62.35 -6.74
N LEU A 130 20.24 -61.32 -6.84
CA LEU A 130 20.19 -60.16 -5.94
C LEU A 130 18.83 -59.45 -6.00
N ASP A 131 18.24 -59.31 -7.19
CA ASP A 131 16.91 -58.72 -7.35
C ASP A 131 15.82 -59.58 -6.68
N ARG A 132 15.94 -60.91 -6.76
CA ARG A 132 15.03 -61.84 -6.08
C ARG A 132 15.16 -61.75 -4.56
N GLU A 133 16.38 -61.86 -4.04
CA GLU A 133 16.66 -61.78 -2.60
C GLU A 133 16.26 -60.41 -2.03
N ARG A 134 16.46 -59.33 -2.78
CA ARG A 134 15.98 -57.99 -2.40
C ARG A 134 14.45 -57.95 -2.31
N GLY A 135 13.74 -58.61 -3.22
CA GLY A 135 12.27 -58.73 -3.16
C GLY A 135 11.80 -59.54 -1.95
N GLU A 136 12.46 -60.66 -1.65
CA GLU A 136 12.16 -61.48 -0.46
C GLU A 136 12.47 -60.72 0.84
N LEU A 137 13.58 -59.99 0.91
CA LEU A 137 13.94 -59.14 2.04
C LEU A 137 12.87 -58.07 2.30
N GLN A 138 12.39 -57.39 1.25
CA GLN A 138 11.33 -56.39 1.38
C GLN A 138 10.03 -56.98 1.93
N GLN A 139 9.65 -58.20 1.52
CA GLN A 139 8.47 -58.86 2.06
C GLN A 139 8.64 -59.19 3.55
N VAL A 140 9.83 -59.67 3.96
CA VAL A 140 10.13 -59.95 5.36
C VAL A 140 10.12 -58.66 6.19
N GLU A 141 10.75 -57.59 5.71
CA GLU A 141 10.74 -56.27 6.37
C GLU A 141 9.31 -55.75 6.56
N GLN A 142 8.46 -55.89 5.55
CA GLN A 142 7.05 -55.51 5.66
C GLN A 142 6.31 -56.34 6.72
N HIS A 143 6.49 -57.66 6.71
CA HIS A 143 5.84 -58.54 7.68
C HIS A 143 6.30 -58.26 9.12
N VAL A 144 7.59 -57.94 9.31
CA VAL A 144 8.12 -57.53 10.63
C VAL A 144 7.46 -56.24 11.10
N LEU A 145 7.30 -55.25 10.23
CA LEU A 145 6.64 -53.99 10.54
C LEU A 145 5.16 -54.19 10.90
N GLU A 146 4.43 -55.01 10.13
CA GLU A 146 3.03 -55.37 10.39
C GLU A 146 2.88 -56.10 11.73
N THR A 147 3.77 -57.05 12.03
CA THR A 147 3.77 -57.78 13.30
C THR A 147 4.09 -56.85 14.48
N GLN A 148 5.03 -55.90 14.31
CA GLN A 148 5.38 -54.93 15.33
C GLN A 148 4.22 -53.97 15.62
N THR A 149 3.56 -53.46 14.58
CA THR A 149 2.43 -52.53 14.72
C THR A 149 1.22 -53.21 15.38
N THR A 150 0.88 -54.44 14.96
CA THR A 150 -0.17 -55.24 15.60
C THR A 150 0.17 -55.57 17.05
N GLY A 151 1.42 -55.92 17.35
CA GLY A 151 1.90 -56.13 18.72
C GLY A 151 1.74 -54.89 19.61
N GLN A 152 2.10 -53.71 19.10
CA GLN A 152 1.92 -52.44 19.82
C GLN A 152 0.44 -52.14 20.08
N GLU A 153 -0.44 -52.37 19.11
CA GLU A 153 -1.88 -52.15 19.29
C GLU A 153 -2.46 -53.12 20.33
N MET A 154 -2.08 -54.40 20.27
CA MET A 154 -2.53 -55.39 21.25
C MET A 154 -2.03 -55.06 22.66
N GLN A 155 -0.80 -54.53 22.79
CA GLN A 155 -0.28 -54.05 24.07
C GLN A 155 -1.07 -52.83 24.60
N LYS A 156 -1.45 -51.88 23.73
CA LYS A 156 -2.33 -50.75 24.09
C LYS A 156 -3.71 -51.22 24.53
N GLN A 157 -4.29 -52.19 23.83
CA GLN A 157 -5.58 -52.80 24.20
C GLN A 157 -5.50 -53.48 25.56
N LEU A 158 -4.45 -54.27 25.79
CA LEU A 158 -4.23 -54.98 27.04
C LEU A 158 -4.02 -53.99 28.21
N ALA A 159 -3.30 -52.89 27.98
CA ALA A 159 -3.16 -51.81 28.96
C ALA A 159 -4.52 -51.16 29.30
N ARG A 160 -5.34 -50.86 28.28
CA ARG A 160 -6.71 -50.34 28.49
C ARG A 160 -7.57 -51.33 29.29
N GLN A 161 -7.55 -52.61 28.96
CA GLN A 161 -8.32 -53.65 29.65
C GLN A 161 -7.87 -53.81 31.11
N LYS A 162 -6.55 -53.83 31.37
CA LYS A 162 -6.02 -53.84 32.74
C LYS A 162 -6.52 -52.65 33.55
N GLN A 163 -6.46 -51.45 32.99
CA GLN A 163 -6.94 -50.24 33.64
C GLN A 163 -8.46 -50.30 33.92
N LEU A 164 -9.25 -50.83 32.99
CA LEU A 164 -10.68 -51.04 33.17
C LEU A 164 -10.97 -51.97 34.35
N ILE A 165 -10.26 -53.10 34.45
CA ILE A 165 -10.37 -54.05 35.55
C ILE A 165 -10.01 -53.39 36.89
N THR A 166 -8.98 -52.55 36.93
CA THR A 166 -8.62 -51.80 38.14
C THR A 166 -9.68 -50.78 38.55
N MET A 167 -10.42 -50.20 37.61
CA MET A 167 -11.44 -49.18 37.86
C MET A 167 -12.83 -49.76 38.20
N LEU A 168 -13.09 -51.03 37.83
CA LEU A 168 -14.35 -51.76 38.07
C LEU A 168 -14.79 -51.81 39.54
N PRO A 169 -13.90 -52.07 40.53
CA PRO A 169 -14.27 -52.08 41.95
C PRO A 169 -14.82 -50.73 42.46
N GLN A 170 -14.46 -49.62 41.81
CA GLN A 170 -14.93 -48.26 42.14
C GLN A 170 -15.87 -47.69 41.07
N ALA A 171 -16.49 -48.54 40.24
CA ALA A 171 -17.32 -48.10 39.11
C ALA A 171 -18.41 -47.10 39.53
N GLN A 172 -19.13 -47.37 40.62
CA GLN A 172 -20.20 -46.48 41.09
C GLN A 172 -19.69 -45.09 41.50
N ALA A 173 -18.54 -45.03 42.18
CA ALA A 173 -17.91 -43.76 42.58
C ALA A 173 -17.37 -42.98 41.37
N ASN A 174 -16.85 -43.68 40.36
CA ASN A 174 -16.37 -43.08 39.12
C ASN A 174 -17.52 -42.53 38.26
N ILE A 175 -18.63 -43.27 38.15
CA ILE A 175 -19.85 -42.81 37.46
C ILE A 175 -20.40 -41.56 38.14
N ALA A 176 -20.55 -41.55 39.47
CA ALA A 176 -21.03 -40.38 40.21
C ALA A 176 -20.13 -39.14 40.02
N LYS A 177 -18.80 -39.33 39.96
CA LYS A 177 -17.86 -38.24 39.64
C LYS A 177 -18.07 -37.71 38.21
N LEU A 178 -18.24 -38.60 37.24
CA LEU A 178 -18.48 -38.21 35.85
C LEU A 178 -19.81 -37.47 35.70
N GLU A 179 -20.89 -37.96 36.32
CA GLU A 179 -22.19 -37.28 36.38
C GLU A 179 -22.06 -35.88 36.99
N SER A 180 -21.30 -35.74 38.09
CA SER A 180 -21.01 -34.43 38.70
C SER A 180 -20.26 -33.50 37.74
N ILE A 181 -19.28 -34.01 36.99
CA ILE A 181 -18.55 -33.23 35.98
C ILE A 181 -19.46 -32.84 34.82
N PHE A 182 -20.31 -33.75 34.34
CA PHE A 182 -21.28 -33.46 33.29
C PHE A 182 -22.25 -32.37 33.73
N GLN A 183 -22.76 -32.46 34.95
CA GLN A 183 -23.67 -31.47 35.51
C GLN A 183 -23.01 -30.08 35.61
N LYS A 184 -21.78 -30.01 36.17
CA LYS A 184 -21.01 -28.75 36.24
C LYS A 184 -20.71 -28.17 34.86
N ASN A 185 -20.39 -29.03 33.89
CA ASN A 185 -20.14 -28.58 32.52
C ASN A 185 -21.42 -28.10 31.82
N ALA A 186 -22.57 -28.73 32.09
CA ALA A 186 -23.86 -28.30 31.57
C ALA A 186 -24.26 -26.93 32.15
N GLU A 187 -24.10 -26.75 33.46
CA GLU A 187 -24.31 -25.48 34.15
C GLU A 187 -23.40 -24.38 33.60
N LYS A 188 -22.10 -24.67 33.49
CA LYS A 188 -21.13 -23.72 32.92
C LYS A 188 -21.45 -23.36 31.47
N LYS A 189 -21.91 -24.33 30.67
CA LYS A 189 -22.33 -24.08 29.28
C LYS A 189 -23.56 -23.15 29.24
N ALA A 190 -24.54 -23.37 30.11
CA ALA A 190 -25.72 -22.53 30.22
C ALA A 190 -25.35 -21.11 30.69
N GLU A 191 -24.47 -20.98 31.67
CA GLU A 191 -23.99 -19.71 32.18
C GLU A 191 -23.28 -18.89 31.10
N ILE A 192 -22.36 -19.52 30.33
CA ILE A 192 -21.68 -18.86 29.21
C ILE A 192 -22.68 -18.43 28.15
N ALA A 193 -23.68 -19.26 27.82
CA ALA A 193 -24.71 -18.89 26.86
C ALA A 193 -25.50 -17.66 27.32
N GLN A 194 -25.90 -17.61 28.60
CA GLN A 194 -26.60 -16.46 29.17
C GLN A 194 -25.73 -15.19 29.18
N GLN A 195 -24.46 -15.30 29.56
CA GLN A 195 -23.51 -14.18 29.53
C GLN A 195 -23.34 -13.66 28.09
N MET A 196 -23.19 -14.56 27.11
CA MET A 196 -23.10 -14.20 25.70
C MET A 196 -24.37 -13.51 25.20
N GLU A 197 -25.55 -14.01 25.55
CA GLU A 197 -26.82 -13.43 25.12
C GLU A 197 -27.05 -12.04 25.74
N SER A 198 -26.83 -11.90 27.06
CA SER A 198 -26.92 -10.62 27.76
C SER A 198 -25.97 -9.54 27.24
N ALA A 199 -24.77 -9.92 26.78
CA ALA A 199 -23.82 -9.00 26.14
C ALA A 199 -24.19 -8.71 24.68
N ARG A 200 -24.73 -9.70 23.95
CA ARG A 200 -25.09 -9.59 22.53
C ARG A 200 -26.34 -8.73 22.30
N ASP A 201 -27.33 -8.85 23.16
CA ASP A 201 -28.61 -8.13 23.06
C ASP A 201 -28.47 -6.60 22.98
N PRO A 202 -27.73 -5.93 23.89
CA PRO A 202 -27.54 -4.48 23.82
C PRO A 202 -26.78 -4.07 22.56
N LEU A 203 -25.78 -4.84 22.12
CA LEU A 203 -25.02 -4.57 20.89
C LEU A 203 -25.91 -4.65 19.64
N LEU A 204 -26.82 -5.62 19.58
CA LEU A 204 -27.76 -5.73 18.47
C LEU A 204 -28.76 -4.56 18.46
N LYS A 205 -29.23 -4.12 19.63
CA LYS A 205 -30.11 -2.94 19.76
C LYS A 205 -29.39 -1.67 19.33
N GLU A 206 -28.14 -1.47 19.75
CA GLU A 206 -27.32 -0.34 19.35
C GLU A 206 -27.05 -0.35 17.83
N TYR A 207 -26.69 -1.51 17.28
CA TYR A 207 -26.48 -1.68 15.84
C TYR A 207 -27.74 -1.32 15.03
N ALA A 208 -28.91 -1.82 15.44
CA ALA A 208 -30.18 -1.50 14.80
C ALA A 208 -30.52 -0.01 14.88
N GLN A 209 -30.23 0.63 16.03
CA GLN A 209 -30.42 2.07 16.21
C GLN A 209 -29.49 2.87 15.28
N LEU A 210 -28.21 2.49 15.16
CA LEU A 210 -27.24 3.15 14.29
C LEU A 210 -27.60 3.00 12.80
N GLU A 211 -28.06 1.83 12.36
CA GLU A 211 -28.54 1.64 10.98
C GLU A 211 -29.78 2.52 10.70
N SER A 212 -30.73 2.58 11.64
CA SER A 212 -31.89 3.47 11.53
C SER A 212 -31.47 4.94 11.42
N GLN A 213 -30.56 5.41 12.27
CA GLN A 213 -30.05 6.78 12.23
C GLN A 213 -29.33 7.09 10.91
N LYS A 214 -28.50 6.17 10.41
CA LYS A 214 -27.81 6.30 9.11
C LYS A 214 -28.80 6.38 7.95
N SER A 215 -29.83 5.54 7.96
CA SER A 215 -30.90 5.54 6.96
C SER A 215 -31.68 6.86 6.98
N ASN A 216 -32.08 7.33 8.17
CA ASN A 216 -32.79 8.60 8.37
C ASN A 216 -31.94 9.79 7.92
N ARG A 217 -30.64 9.82 8.23
CA ARG A 217 -29.72 10.86 7.77
C ARG A 217 -29.65 10.89 6.24
N LYS A 218 -29.51 9.73 5.59
CA LYS A 218 -29.51 9.63 4.12
C LYS A 218 -30.84 10.11 3.52
N ALA A 219 -31.97 9.76 4.13
CA ALA A 219 -33.29 10.23 3.70
C ALA A 219 -33.43 11.76 3.82
N ARG A 220 -32.99 12.34 4.95
CA ARG A 220 -32.98 13.79 5.18
C ARG A 220 -32.09 14.52 4.17
N CYS A 221 -30.89 14.00 3.88
CA CYS A 221 -30.03 14.58 2.84
C CYS A 221 -30.71 14.56 1.46
N ARG A 222 -31.35 13.44 1.09
CA ARG A 222 -32.12 13.37 -0.18
C ARG A 222 -33.30 14.33 -0.21
N GLN A 223 -33.93 14.61 0.92
CA GLN A 223 -34.98 15.61 1.03
C GLN A 223 -34.43 17.03 0.84
N LEU A 224 -33.38 17.40 1.57
CA LEU A 224 -32.72 18.70 1.43
C LEU A 224 -32.25 18.97 0.00
N ILE A 225 -31.71 17.97 -0.69
CA ILE A 225 -31.31 18.10 -2.10
C ILE A 225 -32.53 18.34 -3.00
N ARG A 226 -33.68 17.70 -2.72
CA ARG A 226 -34.92 17.95 -3.47
C ARG A 226 -35.42 19.38 -3.23
N GLU A 227 -35.44 19.83 -1.98
CA GLU A 227 -35.84 21.20 -1.62
C GLU A 227 -34.90 22.24 -2.26
N MET A 228 -33.59 22.01 -2.26
CA MET A 228 -32.64 22.89 -2.96
C MET A 228 -32.91 22.96 -4.47
N LYS A 229 -33.30 21.83 -5.09
CA LYS A 229 -33.65 21.81 -6.51
C LYS A 229 -34.95 22.57 -6.79
N THR A 230 -35.97 22.42 -5.95
CA THR A 230 -37.22 23.17 -6.10
C THR A 230 -36.96 24.67 -5.92
N PHE A 231 -36.24 25.08 -4.87
CA PHE A 231 -35.90 26.50 -4.67
C PHE A 231 -35.11 27.11 -5.83
N ARG A 232 -34.20 26.34 -6.45
CA ARG A 232 -33.49 26.82 -7.66
C ARG A 232 -34.43 27.02 -8.84
N SER A 233 -35.40 26.11 -9.02
CA SER A 233 -36.43 26.25 -10.05
C SER A 233 -37.30 27.48 -9.80
N ASP A 234 -37.77 27.66 -8.57
CA ASP A 234 -38.63 28.78 -8.18
C ASP A 234 -37.90 30.12 -8.33
N MET A 235 -36.61 30.18 -7.99
CA MET A 235 -35.78 31.38 -8.18
C MET A 235 -35.59 31.72 -9.65
N LEU A 236 -35.40 30.72 -10.52
CA LEU A 236 -35.34 30.92 -11.97
C LEU A 236 -36.67 31.46 -12.52
N GLU A 237 -37.79 30.87 -12.09
CA GLU A 237 -39.12 31.33 -12.49
C GLU A 237 -39.39 32.76 -12.02
N LEU A 238 -39.11 33.07 -10.74
CA LEU A 238 -39.26 34.41 -10.17
C LEU A 238 -38.38 35.43 -10.90
N THR A 239 -37.14 35.04 -11.24
CA THR A 239 -36.26 35.88 -12.05
C THR A 239 -36.89 36.19 -13.41
N GLY A 240 -37.47 35.19 -14.07
CA GLY A 240 -38.21 35.40 -15.33
C GLY A 240 -39.39 36.36 -15.17
N VAL A 241 -40.18 36.21 -14.10
CA VAL A 241 -41.29 37.11 -13.78
C VAL A 241 -40.80 38.53 -13.53
N ILE A 242 -39.71 38.73 -12.78
CA ILE A 242 -39.12 40.05 -12.52
C ILE A 242 -38.71 40.70 -13.84
N HIS A 243 -38.01 40.00 -14.72
CA HIS A 243 -37.61 40.54 -16.03
C HIS A 243 -38.82 40.94 -16.88
N SER A 244 -39.86 40.10 -16.93
CA SER A 244 -41.10 40.41 -17.64
C SER A 244 -41.80 41.66 -17.06
N LYS A 245 -41.87 41.77 -15.73
CA LYS A 245 -42.45 42.93 -15.05
C LYS A 245 -41.62 44.20 -15.26
N MET A 246 -40.29 44.11 -15.20
CA MET A 246 -39.39 45.24 -15.49
C MET A 246 -39.57 45.76 -16.91
N GLU A 247 -39.72 44.86 -17.90
CA GLU A 247 -39.99 45.29 -19.27
C GLU A 247 -41.37 45.95 -19.38
N GLY A 248 -42.38 45.42 -18.67
CA GLY A 248 -43.69 46.06 -18.55
C GLY A 248 -43.62 47.47 -17.94
N VAL A 249 -42.82 47.65 -16.88
CA VAL A 249 -42.57 48.96 -16.27
C VAL A 249 -41.89 49.90 -17.26
N ARG A 250 -40.85 49.48 -17.98
CA ARG A 250 -40.19 50.29 -19.02
C ARG A 250 -41.11 50.71 -20.15
N VAL A 251 -42.04 49.84 -20.55
CA VAL A 251 -43.06 50.19 -21.55
C VAL A 251 -44.02 51.24 -20.99
N LEU A 252 -44.48 51.07 -19.75
CA LEU A 252 -45.34 52.04 -19.07
C LEU A 252 -44.63 53.38 -18.85
N GLU A 253 -43.36 53.38 -18.48
CA GLU A 253 -42.51 54.58 -18.36
C GLU A 253 -42.41 55.30 -19.71
N ARG A 254 -42.13 54.59 -20.80
CA ARG A 254 -42.15 55.20 -22.16
C ARG A 254 -43.51 55.78 -22.54
N ILE A 255 -44.61 55.12 -22.16
CA ILE A 255 -45.97 55.65 -22.38
C ILE A 255 -46.18 56.90 -21.53
N HIS A 256 -45.77 56.87 -20.27
CA HIS A 256 -45.90 57.97 -19.32
C HIS A 256 -45.04 59.16 -19.72
N GLU A 257 -43.79 58.97 -20.16
CA GLU A 257 -42.93 60.00 -20.74
C GLU A 257 -43.55 60.61 -21.99
N ARG A 258 -44.17 59.81 -22.87
CA ARG A 258 -44.92 60.34 -24.03
C ARG A 258 -46.17 61.12 -23.61
N GLN A 259 -46.84 60.72 -22.54
CA GLN A 259 -47.97 61.46 -21.97
C GLN A 259 -47.51 62.75 -21.30
N LEU A 260 -46.41 62.71 -20.54
CA LEU A 260 -45.76 63.87 -19.94
C LEU A 260 -45.24 64.82 -21.00
N ALA A 261 -44.62 64.37 -22.09
CA ALA A 261 -44.22 65.23 -23.20
C ALA A 261 -45.43 65.88 -23.91
N LYS A 262 -46.58 65.19 -23.95
CA LYS A 262 -47.86 65.76 -24.42
C LYS A 262 -48.46 66.75 -23.40
N LEU A 263 -48.20 66.55 -22.11
CA LEU A 263 -48.58 67.44 -21.02
C LEU A 263 -47.61 68.61 -20.87
N ASP A 264 -46.32 68.47 -21.20
CA ASP A 264 -45.31 69.53 -21.21
C ASP A 264 -45.57 70.50 -22.37
N LYS A 265 -45.96 69.97 -23.53
CA LYS A 265 -46.59 70.76 -24.60
C LYS A 265 -47.91 71.44 -24.17
N LYS A 266 -48.49 71.07 -23.03
CA LYS A 266 -49.61 71.77 -22.36
C LYS A 266 -49.17 72.58 -21.13
N LYS A 267 -47.97 72.36 -20.56
CA LYS A 267 -47.42 73.07 -19.39
C LYS A 267 -46.72 74.37 -19.75
N ASP A 268 -46.40 74.61 -21.02
CA ASP A 268 -46.19 75.98 -21.52
C ASP A 268 -47.43 76.88 -21.29
N CYS A 269 -48.54 76.32 -20.76
CA CYS A 269 -49.73 77.04 -20.35
C CYS A 269 -50.26 76.67 -18.95
N GLN A 270 -49.49 76.07 -18.03
CA GLN A 270 -50.02 75.75 -16.69
C GLN A 270 -48.97 75.76 -15.56
N ASP A 271 -49.01 76.85 -14.79
CA ASP A 271 -48.46 77.00 -13.43
C ASP A 271 -48.78 75.78 -12.54
N GLU A 272 -47.77 75.30 -11.80
CA GLU A 272 -47.99 74.38 -10.68
C GLU A 272 -48.76 75.12 -9.57
N GLY A 273 -50.08 74.97 -9.58
CA GLY A 273 -50.94 75.49 -8.53
C GLY A 273 -50.64 74.85 -7.16
N PRO A 274 -50.95 75.56 -6.06
CA PRO A 274 -50.67 75.10 -4.71
C PRO A 274 -51.37 73.77 -4.39
N MET A 275 -50.63 72.90 -3.70
CA MET A 275 -51.03 71.55 -3.28
C MET A 275 -52.45 71.56 -2.69
N THR A 276 -53.37 70.79 -3.30
CA THR A 276 -54.80 70.88 -2.98
C THR A 276 -55.12 70.19 -1.66
N ARG A 277 -56.16 70.67 -0.95
CA ARG A 277 -56.65 70.08 0.31
C ARG A 277 -56.82 68.55 0.25
N ASN A 278 -57.29 68.02 -0.88
CA ASN A 278 -57.45 66.59 -1.09
C ASN A 278 -56.11 65.82 -1.08
N MET A 279 -55.03 66.41 -1.57
CA MET A 279 -53.70 65.80 -1.58
C MET A 279 -53.09 65.75 -0.17
N TYR A 280 -53.26 66.82 0.63
CA TYR A 280 -52.90 66.80 2.04
C TYR A 280 -53.71 65.76 2.82
N THR A 281 -55.02 65.67 2.55
CA THR A 281 -55.91 64.70 3.20
C THR A 281 -55.50 63.27 2.86
N ALA A 282 -55.21 62.96 1.59
CA ALA A 282 -54.74 61.65 1.18
C ALA A 282 -53.40 61.29 1.85
N ARG A 283 -52.45 62.23 1.88
CA ARG A 283 -51.14 62.03 2.53
C ARG A 283 -51.27 61.78 4.04
N ILE A 284 -52.14 62.52 4.72
CA ILE A 284 -52.44 62.30 6.14
C ILE A 284 -53.04 60.90 6.36
N MET A 285 -53.98 60.48 5.50
CA MET A 285 -54.59 59.15 5.60
C MET A 285 -53.58 58.03 5.38
N ASP A 286 -52.62 58.19 4.48
CA ASP A 286 -51.57 57.19 4.26
C ASP A 286 -50.55 57.15 5.40
N ILE A 287 -50.21 58.29 6.00
CA ILE A 287 -49.43 58.34 7.25
C ILE A 287 -50.18 57.60 8.36
N ILE A 288 -51.48 57.84 8.52
CA ILE A 288 -52.30 57.16 9.53
C ILE A 288 -52.28 55.64 9.29
N LYS A 289 -52.48 55.17 8.05
CA LYS A 289 -52.40 53.73 7.73
C LYS A 289 -51.02 53.17 8.05
N GLN A 290 -49.96 53.90 7.73
CA GLN A 290 -48.59 53.46 8.00
C GLN A 290 -48.30 53.37 9.51
N VAL A 291 -48.80 54.31 10.31
CA VAL A 291 -48.69 54.27 11.78
C VAL A 291 -49.42 53.04 12.35
N HIS A 292 -50.61 52.71 11.84
CA HIS A 292 -51.32 51.50 12.25
C HIS A 292 -50.56 50.23 11.90
N LYS A 293 -49.97 50.17 10.71
CA LYS A 293 -49.13 49.04 10.27
C LYS A 293 -47.89 48.90 11.16
N GLN A 294 -47.19 49.99 11.42
CA GLN A 294 -46.03 50.02 12.32
C GLN A 294 -46.39 49.52 13.73
N LYS A 295 -47.54 49.93 14.28
CA LYS A 295 -48.01 49.47 15.60
C LYS A 295 -48.24 47.95 15.64
N GLN A 296 -48.80 47.38 14.57
CA GLN A 296 -48.98 45.93 14.44
C GLN A 296 -47.63 45.21 14.34
N ASP A 297 -46.69 45.74 13.55
CA ASP A 297 -45.38 45.11 13.38
C ASP A 297 -44.54 45.19 14.66
N ILE A 298 -44.60 46.30 15.41
CA ILE A 298 -43.99 46.39 16.75
C ILE A 298 -44.57 45.33 17.69
N THR A 299 -45.88 45.08 17.64
CA THR A 299 -46.52 44.07 18.49
C THR A 299 -45.98 42.67 18.18
N LYS A 300 -45.81 42.32 16.90
CA LYS A 300 -45.20 41.04 16.47
C LYS A 300 -43.76 40.92 16.95
N ILE A 301 -42.96 41.97 16.79
CA ILE A 301 -41.56 42.00 17.25
C ILE A 301 -41.48 41.79 18.76
N LEU A 302 -42.38 42.41 19.54
CA LEU A 302 -42.43 42.22 20.98
C LEU A 302 -42.77 40.77 21.37
N ASP A 303 -43.68 40.13 20.64
CA ASP A 303 -44.03 38.73 20.90
C ASP A 303 -42.89 37.78 20.51
N ASP A 304 -42.17 38.06 19.43
CA ASP A 304 -40.96 37.34 19.05
C ASP A 304 -39.85 37.49 20.10
N ILE A 305 -39.63 38.71 20.63
CA ILE A 305 -38.67 38.96 21.71
C ILE A 305 -39.04 38.16 22.96
N LYS A 306 -40.32 38.16 23.37
CA LYS A 306 -40.79 37.36 24.50
C LYS A 306 -40.60 35.86 24.25
N GLY A 307 -40.84 35.40 23.03
CA GLY A 307 -40.63 34.02 22.61
C GLY A 307 -39.17 33.59 22.72
N LEU A 308 -38.26 34.41 22.19
CA LEU A 308 -36.81 34.20 22.28
C LEU A 308 -36.34 34.22 23.74
N GLN A 309 -36.83 35.16 24.55
CA GLN A 309 -36.48 35.22 25.98
C GLN A 309 -36.91 33.96 26.73
N LYS A 310 -38.10 33.42 26.42
CA LYS A 310 -38.56 32.15 26.99
C LYS A 310 -37.69 30.97 26.56
N GLN A 311 -37.33 30.88 25.27
CA GLN A 311 -36.46 29.82 24.77
C GLN A 311 -35.06 29.88 25.41
N MET A 312 -34.50 31.09 25.53
CA MET A 312 -33.22 31.33 26.20
C MET A 312 -33.24 30.86 27.65
N ASN A 313 -34.30 31.20 28.41
CA ASN A 313 -34.44 30.77 29.80
C ASN A 313 -34.55 29.24 29.91
N VAL A 314 -35.37 28.60 29.06
CA VAL A 314 -35.50 27.14 29.04
C VAL A 314 -34.16 26.46 28.74
N ALA A 315 -33.39 26.99 27.79
CA ALA A 315 -32.07 26.47 27.45
C ALA A 315 -31.07 26.66 28.60
N SER A 316 -31.05 27.84 29.23
CA SER A 316 -30.18 28.15 30.38
C SER A 316 -30.49 27.25 31.58
N GLU A 317 -31.76 27.07 31.94
CA GLU A 317 -32.17 26.19 33.04
C GLU A 317 -31.90 24.72 32.75
N LYS A 318 -32.07 24.29 31.48
CA LYS A 318 -31.70 22.93 31.07
C LYS A 318 -30.20 22.72 31.21
N LEU A 319 -29.38 23.66 30.75
CA LEU A 319 -27.92 23.62 30.86
C LEU A 319 -27.50 23.46 32.33
N LYS A 320 -27.99 24.34 33.22
CA LYS A 320 -27.71 24.29 34.66
C LYS A 320 -28.03 22.92 35.27
N ARG A 321 -29.19 22.35 34.95
CA ARG A 321 -29.60 21.02 35.44
C ARG A 321 -28.70 19.90 34.91
N THR A 322 -28.39 19.91 33.61
CA THR A 322 -27.53 18.88 33.00
C THR A 322 -26.09 18.94 33.50
N GLU A 323 -25.60 20.16 33.74
CA GLU A 323 -24.27 20.41 34.28
C GLU A 323 -24.15 19.92 35.73
N ALA A 324 -25.13 20.22 36.59
CA ALA A 324 -25.16 19.71 37.96
C ALA A 324 -25.17 18.17 38.02
N VAL A 325 -25.94 17.51 37.14
CA VAL A 325 -25.98 16.04 37.06
C VAL A 325 -24.64 15.47 36.57
N ALA A 326 -23.98 16.14 35.61
CA ALA A 326 -22.67 15.71 35.12
C ALA A 326 -21.59 15.87 36.21
N GLU A 327 -21.63 16.98 36.94
CA GLU A 327 -20.74 17.28 38.07
C GLU A 327 -20.88 16.24 39.18
N ASP A 328 -22.11 15.93 39.62
CA ASP A 328 -22.37 14.94 40.67
C ASP A 328 -21.88 13.54 40.28
N LYS A 329 -22.09 13.13 39.02
CA LYS A 329 -21.60 11.84 38.51
C LYS A 329 -20.08 11.77 38.45
N LEU A 330 -19.43 12.83 37.96
CA LEU A 330 -17.97 12.90 37.88
C LEU A 330 -17.34 12.96 39.27
N TYR A 331 -17.92 13.73 40.18
CA TYR A 331 -17.48 13.81 41.58
C TYR A 331 -17.65 12.46 42.29
N THR A 332 -18.79 11.81 42.15
CA THR A 332 -19.06 10.49 42.73
C THR A 332 -18.09 9.43 42.19
N ALA A 333 -17.80 9.44 40.88
CA ALA A 333 -16.85 8.52 40.27
C ALA A 333 -15.40 8.76 40.74
N ALA A 334 -14.97 10.02 40.81
CA ALA A 334 -13.65 10.42 41.29
C ALA A 334 -13.48 10.22 42.80
N SER A 335 -14.55 10.33 43.59
CA SER A 335 -14.53 10.12 45.05
C SER A 335 -14.48 8.64 45.40
N LYS A 336 -15.30 7.79 44.74
CA LYS A 336 -15.30 6.33 44.95
C LYS A 336 -13.97 5.66 44.58
N SER A 337 -13.25 6.23 43.61
CA SER A 337 -12.00 5.64 43.15
C SER A 337 -10.79 5.98 44.04
N LYS A 338 -10.89 6.97 44.95
CA LYS A 338 -9.81 7.24 45.95
C LYS A 338 -9.59 6.08 46.93
N THR A 339 -10.58 5.20 47.12
CA THR A 339 -10.52 4.04 48.02
C THR A 339 -9.89 2.80 47.34
N SER A 340 -9.65 2.84 46.03
CA SER A 340 -9.10 1.74 45.25
C SER A 340 -7.90 2.22 44.41
N ASN A 341 -6.69 1.75 44.73
CA ASN A 341 -5.43 2.08 44.07
C ASN A 341 -5.37 1.49 42.62
N SER A 342 -6.22 1.97 41.72
CA SER A 342 -6.24 1.58 40.32
C SER A 342 -6.08 2.81 39.43
N GLY A 343 -5.38 2.67 38.29
CA GLY A 343 -5.19 3.76 37.31
C GLY A 343 -6.50 4.34 36.74
N LYS A 344 -7.64 3.67 36.95
CA LYS A 344 -8.98 4.22 36.64
C LYS A 344 -9.33 5.41 37.53
N SER A 345 -8.80 5.45 38.76
CA SER A 345 -9.04 6.54 39.71
C SER A 345 -8.47 7.87 39.25
N GLU A 346 -7.25 7.82 38.75
CA GLU A 346 -6.53 8.98 38.23
C GLU A 346 -7.23 9.56 36.99
N ALA A 347 -7.74 8.69 36.11
CA ALA A 347 -8.52 9.11 34.94
C ALA A 347 -9.82 9.86 35.32
N TYR A 348 -10.57 9.42 36.33
CA TYR A 348 -11.79 10.11 36.75
C TYR A 348 -11.52 11.46 37.42
N VAL A 349 -10.43 11.56 38.20
CA VAL A 349 -9.98 12.83 38.78
C VAL A 349 -9.54 13.80 37.70
N GLU A 350 -8.82 13.33 36.69
CA GLU A 350 -8.44 14.14 35.54
C GLU A 350 -9.66 14.62 34.74
N CYS A 351 -10.63 13.73 34.48
CA CYS A 351 -11.89 14.11 33.82
C CYS A 351 -12.66 15.18 34.61
N TYR A 352 -12.70 15.10 35.95
CA TYR A 352 -13.33 16.13 36.78
C TYR A 352 -12.62 17.48 36.66
N ARG A 353 -11.27 17.49 36.68
CA ARG A 353 -10.48 18.72 36.50
C ARG A 353 -10.69 19.34 35.11
N LYS A 354 -10.71 18.51 34.06
CA LYS A 354 -10.98 18.96 32.68
C LYS A 354 -12.41 19.49 32.53
N PHE A 355 -13.38 18.85 33.18
CA PHE A 355 -14.77 19.32 33.18
C PHE A 355 -14.90 20.71 33.84
N ALA A 356 -14.24 20.94 34.98
CA ALA A 356 -14.21 22.25 35.62
C ALA A 356 -13.56 23.33 34.73
N GLN A 357 -12.44 23.00 34.06
CA GLN A 357 -11.80 23.90 33.11
C GLN A 357 -12.71 24.25 31.93
N VAL A 358 -13.45 23.27 31.40
CA VAL A 358 -14.41 23.50 30.31
C VAL A 358 -15.53 24.45 30.76
N ARG A 359 -16.05 24.30 31.99
CA ARG A 359 -17.07 25.19 32.54
C ARG A 359 -16.58 26.64 32.64
N GLU A 360 -15.38 26.84 33.17
CA GLU A 360 -14.76 28.15 33.29
C GLU A 360 -14.63 28.84 31.92
N LEU A 361 -14.12 28.12 30.92
CA LEU A 361 -14.02 28.62 29.54
C LEU A 361 -15.38 28.96 28.92
N PHE A 362 -16.43 28.17 29.22
CA PHE A 362 -17.78 28.46 28.73
C PHE A 362 -18.40 29.69 29.40
N GLU A 363 -18.16 29.89 30.69
CA GLU A 363 -18.63 31.09 31.40
C GLU A 363 -17.95 32.35 30.86
N GLU A 364 -16.64 32.30 30.64
CA GLU A 364 -15.89 33.37 29.98
C GLU A 364 -16.43 33.65 28.57
N LEU A 365 -16.73 32.61 27.79
CA LEU A 365 -17.30 32.74 26.46
C LEU A 365 -18.68 33.42 26.50
N ILE A 366 -19.54 33.07 27.44
CA ILE A 366 -20.87 33.70 27.59
C ILE A 366 -20.72 35.19 27.86
N VAL A 367 -19.82 35.58 28.77
CA VAL A 367 -19.54 36.98 29.07
C VAL A 367 -19.02 37.71 27.82
N LEU A 368 -18.05 37.12 27.12
CA LEU A 368 -17.44 37.71 25.94
C LEU A 368 -18.45 37.90 24.80
N VAL A 369 -19.32 36.91 24.55
CA VAL A 369 -20.40 37.02 23.55
C VAL A 369 -21.39 38.13 23.94
N GLY A 370 -21.72 38.25 25.22
CA GLY A 370 -22.56 39.35 25.73
C GLY A 370 -21.95 40.72 25.45
N ASP A 371 -20.65 40.88 25.66
CA ASP A 371 -19.94 42.14 25.41
C ASP A 371 -19.77 42.44 23.92
N VAL A 372 -19.57 41.43 23.07
CA VAL A 372 -19.61 41.58 21.61
C VAL A 372 -20.98 42.10 21.18
N GLY A 373 -22.08 41.53 21.69
CA GLY A 373 -23.42 42.00 21.37
C GLY A 373 -23.67 43.46 21.77
N LYS A 374 -23.19 43.90 22.94
CA LYS A 374 -23.26 45.31 23.36
C LYS A 374 -22.50 46.22 22.41
N LYS A 375 -21.27 45.84 22.03
CA LYS A 375 -20.44 46.61 21.09
C LYS A 375 -21.08 46.67 19.70
N GLU A 376 -21.69 45.59 19.24
CA GLU A 376 -22.38 45.55 17.96
C GLU A 376 -23.61 46.46 17.93
N ASN A 377 -24.38 46.52 19.02
CA ASN A 377 -25.49 47.47 19.16
C ASN A 377 -25.00 48.92 19.10
N ILE A 378 -23.94 49.27 19.85
CA ILE A 378 -23.34 50.61 19.81
C ILE A 378 -22.86 50.95 18.40
N ALA A 379 -22.21 50.02 17.71
CA ALA A 379 -21.75 50.22 16.34
C ALA A 379 -22.92 50.49 15.38
N ARG A 380 -24.02 49.77 15.54
CA ARG A 380 -25.24 49.97 14.74
C ARG A 380 -25.89 51.33 15.01
N ASP A 381 -25.93 51.76 16.27
CA ASP A 381 -26.47 53.07 16.65
C ASP A 381 -25.61 54.20 16.09
N LEU A 382 -24.27 54.07 16.16
CA LEU A 382 -23.35 55.01 15.54
C LEU A 382 -23.53 55.06 14.02
N GLN A 383 -23.68 53.90 13.35
CA GLN A 383 -23.94 53.85 11.92
C GLN A 383 -25.25 54.54 11.54
N ASN A 384 -26.31 54.31 12.33
CA ASN A 384 -27.59 55.00 12.14
C ASN A 384 -27.43 56.52 12.30
N TRP A 385 -26.63 56.97 13.26
CA TRP A 385 -26.37 58.39 13.48
C TRP A 385 -25.58 59.02 12.32
N ILE A 386 -24.58 58.30 11.80
CA ILE A 386 -23.83 58.70 10.60
C ILE A 386 -24.79 58.85 9.41
N SER A 387 -25.63 57.85 9.14
CA SER A 387 -26.59 57.92 8.03
C SER A 387 -27.60 59.06 8.20
N GLN A 388 -28.02 59.38 9.43
CA GLN A 388 -28.88 60.53 9.70
C GLN A 388 -28.16 61.87 9.46
N LEU A 389 -26.87 61.97 9.81
CA LEU A 389 -26.06 63.15 9.57
C LEU A 389 -25.78 63.36 8.08
N GLU A 390 -25.50 62.28 7.34
CA GLU A 390 -25.32 62.30 5.88
C GLU A 390 -26.61 62.69 5.14
N ALA A 391 -27.77 62.19 5.61
CA ALA A 391 -29.07 62.50 5.01
C ALA A 391 -29.56 63.92 5.33
N ARG A 392 -29.01 64.59 6.36
CA ARG A 392 -29.33 66.00 6.57
C ARG A 392 -28.65 66.81 5.48
N ASP A 393 -29.46 67.36 4.58
CA ASP A 393 -29.11 68.29 3.51
C ASP A 393 -28.69 69.68 4.06
N SER A 394 -27.91 69.69 5.15
CA SER A 394 -27.50 70.86 5.91
C SER A 394 -26.66 71.82 5.06
N SER A 395 -25.93 71.29 4.07
CA SER A 395 -25.19 72.09 3.08
C SER A 395 -26.13 72.93 2.23
N SER A 396 -27.13 72.30 1.60
CA SER A 396 -28.17 72.96 0.78
C SER A 396 -28.99 73.98 1.57
N HIS A 397 -29.30 73.67 2.84
CA HIS A 397 -29.97 74.62 3.72
C HIS A 397 -29.06 75.80 4.10
N LEU A 398 -27.76 75.58 4.32
CA LEU A 398 -26.79 76.63 4.60
C LEU A 398 -26.60 77.54 3.39
N ASP A 399 -26.47 76.97 2.18
CA ASP A 399 -26.32 77.72 0.93
C ASP A 399 -27.54 78.63 0.68
N LYS A 400 -28.76 78.14 0.95
CA LYS A 400 -29.98 78.95 0.87
C LYS A 400 -30.01 80.07 1.89
N VAL A 401 -29.64 79.80 3.15
CA VAL A 401 -29.59 80.84 4.20
C VAL A 401 -28.53 81.90 3.88
N LEU A 402 -27.39 81.51 3.30
CA LEU A 402 -26.36 82.46 2.86
C LEU A 402 -26.86 83.33 1.70
N ALA A 403 -27.54 82.72 0.71
CA ALA A 403 -28.16 83.46 -0.39
C ALA A 403 -29.22 84.46 0.10
N ASP A 404 -30.09 84.04 1.04
CA ASP A 404 -31.09 84.91 1.65
C ASP A 404 -30.43 86.08 2.42
N LEU A 405 -29.33 85.80 3.14
CA LEU A 405 -28.58 86.82 3.87
C LEU A 405 -27.93 87.85 2.92
N GLU A 406 -27.36 87.41 1.81
CA GLU A 406 -26.84 88.30 0.77
C GLU A 406 -27.94 89.17 0.15
N SER A 407 -29.11 88.58 -0.13
CA SER A 407 -30.27 89.31 -0.63
C SER A 407 -30.72 90.41 0.33
N VAL A 408 -30.88 90.07 1.62
CA VAL A 408 -31.25 91.03 2.67
C VAL A 408 -30.18 92.13 2.85
N ARG A 409 -28.89 91.80 2.73
CA ARG A 409 -27.82 92.80 2.76
C ARG A 409 -27.89 93.75 1.57
N HIS A 410 -28.17 93.22 0.38
CA HIS A 410 -28.32 94.03 -0.82
C HIS A 410 -29.51 94.98 -0.69
N GLU A 411 -30.67 94.48 -0.27
CA GLU A 411 -31.88 95.27 -0.06
C GLU A 411 -31.66 96.36 1.00
N ASN A 412 -31.05 96.03 2.14
CA ASN A 412 -30.69 97.02 3.16
C ASN A 412 -29.72 98.09 2.64
N GLY A 413 -28.77 97.72 1.78
CA GLY A 413 -27.87 98.66 1.12
C GLY A 413 -28.61 99.62 0.19
N THR A 414 -29.52 99.09 -0.62
CA THR A 414 -30.39 99.89 -1.51
C THR A 414 -31.26 100.85 -0.71
N LEU A 415 -31.92 100.36 0.34
CA LEU A 415 -32.73 101.17 1.24
C LEU A 415 -31.91 102.26 1.95
N GLN A 416 -30.68 101.97 2.38
CA GLN A 416 -29.79 102.99 2.95
C GLN A 416 -29.40 104.07 1.94
N ASN A 417 -29.17 103.68 0.67
CA ASN A 417 -28.85 104.64 -0.40
C ASN A 417 -30.06 105.53 -0.72
N GLU A 418 -31.27 104.96 -0.78
CA GLU A 418 -32.51 105.71 -0.94
C GLU A 418 -32.76 106.65 0.24
N LEU A 419 -32.53 106.20 1.47
CA LEU A 419 -32.65 107.03 2.67
C LEU A 419 -31.68 108.22 2.64
N ARG A 420 -30.43 107.99 2.20
CA ARG A 420 -29.43 109.06 2.01
C ARG A 420 -29.84 110.05 0.93
N ALA A 421 -30.38 109.56 -0.20
CA ALA A 421 -30.86 110.40 -1.30
C ALA A 421 -32.10 111.23 -0.95
N CYS A 422 -32.95 110.77 -0.02
CA CYS A 422 -34.07 111.56 0.51
C CYS A 422 -33.68 112.53 1.66
N SER A 423 -32.50 112.36 2.26
CA SER A 423 -32.00 113.20 3.37
C SER A 423 -31.02 114.31 2.94
N ALA A 424 -30.69 114.39 1.65
CA ALA A 424 -29.96 115.47 1.00
C ALA A 424 -30.92 116.31 0.15
#